data_AF-A0AAW7EKW4-F1
#
_entry.id   AF-A0AAW7EKW4-F1
#
_cell.length_a   1.000
_cell.length_b   1.000
_cell.length_c   1.000
_cell.angle_alpha   90.00
_cell.angle_beta   90.00
_cell.angle_gamma   90.00
#
_symmetry.space_group_name_H-M   'P 1'
#
loop_
_entity.id
_entity.type
_entity.pdbx_description
1 polymer ?
#
loop_
_entity_poly.entity_id
_entity_poly.type
_entity_poly.pdbx_seq_one_letter_code
_entity_poly.pdbx_strand_id
1 'polypeptide(L)' 'MRFTDLKSETLNLRVSRKFKQALKEAAEHEQRSMVNMLEVLLCDYCDNNGIELPRSEASHELGQKRAVTGRKKNVGVSI' A
#
# COMPACT_ATOMS: atom_id res chain seq x y z
N MET A 1 9.84 -8.07 7.07
CA MET A 1 9.63 -7.23 5.86
C MET A 1 10.31 -5.86 6.06
N ARG A 2 10.76 -5.15 5.01
CA ARG A 2 11.35 -3.79 5.18
C ARG A 2 10.66 -2.81 4.24
N PHE A 3 10.02 -1.79 4.80
CA PHE A 3 9.39 -0.70 4.04
C PHE A 3 10.46 0.31 3.62
N THR A 4 11.32 -0.08 2.69
CA THR A 4 12.39 0.78 2.14
C THR A 4 12.00 1.41 0.82
N ASP A 5 10.70 1.51 0.53
CA ASP A 5 10.24 2.09 -0.73
C ASP A 5 10.52 3.60 -0.76
N LEU A 6 11.06 4.09 -1.88
CA LEU A 6 11.39 5.51 -2.04
C LEU A 6 10.13 6.37 -2.23
N LYS A 7 8.98 5.78 -2.56
CA LYS A 7 7.70 6.48 -2.71
C LYS A 7 6.89 6.32 -1.42
N SER A 8 6.75 7.42 -0.70
CA SER A 8 5.89 7.48 0.48
C SER A 8 4.48 7.95 0.10
N GLU A 9 3.46 7.19 0.49
CA GLU A 9 2.06 7.62 0.43
C GLU A 9 1.62 8.20 1.79
N THR A 10 0.78 9.24 1.79
CA THR A 10 0.33 9.88 3.04
C THR A 10 -0.85 9.12 3.65
N LEU A 11 -0.66 8.58 4.86
CA LEU A 11 -1.72 7.92 5.64
C LEU A 11 -2.32 8.88 6.69
N ASN A 12 -3.58 9.27 6.52
CA ASN A 12 -4.32 10.07 7.50
C ASN A 12 -5.16 9.17 8.41
N LEU A 13 -4.81 9.10 9.71
CA LEU A 13 -5.48 8.23 10.67
C LEU A 13 -6.10 9.04 11.82
N ARG A 14 -7.37 8.75 12.15
CA ARG A 14 -8.02 9.25 13.35
C ARG A 14 -7.96 8.18 14.45
N VAL A 15 -7.16 8.45 15.49
CA VAL A 15 -6.96 7.55 16.63
C VAL A 15 -7.42 8.16 17.94
N SER A 16 -7.71 7.32 18.93
CA SER A 16 -7.95 7.77 20.31
C SER A 16 -6.67 8.33 20.94
N ARG A 17 -6.81 9.23 21.91
CA ARG A 17 -5.67 9.82 22.65
C ARG A 17 -4.78 8.76 23.30
N LYS A 18 -5.39 7.72 23.88
CA LYS A 18 -4.67 6.60 24.52
C LYS A 18 -3.78 5.85 23.52
N PHE A 19 -4.28 5.57 22.32
CA PHE A 19 -3.51 4.90 21.28
C PHE A 19 -2.29 5.74 20.85
N LYS A 20 -2.49 7.05 20.65
CA LYS A 20 -1.38 7.95 20.30
C LYS A 20 -0.30 7.97 21.40
N GLN A 21 -0.69 7.96 22.67
CA GLN A 21 0.27 7.93 23.78
C GLN A 21 1.06 6.62 23.81
N ALA A 22 0.38 5.47 23.74
CA ALA A 22 1.03 4.17 23.72
C ALA A 22 1.99 4.02 22.52
N LEU A 23 1.58 4.47 21.33
CA LEU A 23 2.44 4.46 20.15
C LEU A 23 3.66 5.36 20.31
N LYS A 24 3.48 6.53 20.94
CA LYS A 24 4.59 7.46 21.21
C LYS A 24 5.60 6.84 22.17
N GLU A 25 5.15 6.24 23.27
CA GLU A 25 6.03 5.60 24.24
C GLU A 25 6.80 4.42 23.64
N ALA A 26 6.12 3.58 22.84
CA ALA A 26 6.77 2.48 22.12
C ALA A 26 7.84 3.00 21.13
N ALA A 27 7.52 4.06 20.38
CA ALA A 27 8.44 4.67 19.43
C ALA A 27 9.66 5.31 20.13
N GLU A 28 9.45 5.98 21.27
CA GLU A 28 10.52 6.57 22.09
C GLU A 28 11.43 5.49 22.69
N HIS A 29 10.87 4.37 23.13
CA HIS A 29 11.63 3.23 23.66
C HIS A 29 12.59 2.63 22.62
N GLU A 30 12.15 2.53 21.35
CA GLU A 30 12.95 2.00 20.23
C GLU A 30 13.80 3.07 19.52
N GLN A 31 13.74 4.34 19.95
CA GLN A 31 14.37 5.50 19.30
C GLN A 31 13.99 5.65 17.81
N ARG A 32 12.72 5.41 17.47
CA ARG A 32 12.18 5.49 16.10
C ARG A 32 11.07 6.53 16.01
N SER A 33 10.74 6.97 14.80
CA SER A 33 9.53 7.78 14.59
C SER A 33 8.27 6.94 14.84
N MET A 34 7.17 7.59 15.24
CA MET A 34 5.86 6.90 15.43
C MET A 34 5.40 6.16 14.16
N VAL A 35 5.73 6.68 12.98
CA VAL A 35 5.40 6.06 11.69
C VAL A 35 6.19 4.78 11.50
N ASN A 36 7.51 4.83 11.67
CA ASN A 36 8.37 3.64 11.55
C ASN A 36 8.05 2.59 12.64
N MET A 37 7.61 3.03 13.82
CA MET A 37 7.12 2.11 14.85
C MET A 37 5.85 1.38 14.40
N LEU A 38 4.91 2.08 13.75
CA LEU A 38 3.70 1.47 13.20
C LEU A 38 4.03 0.44 12.12
N GLU A 39 5.03 0.71 11.28
CA GLU A 39 5.53 -0.21 10.28
C GLU A 39 6.10 -1.50 10.91
N VAL A 40 6.87 -1.39 11.98
CA VAL A 40 7.39 -2.57 12.70
C VAL A 40 6.25 -3.38 13.31
N LEU A 41 5.29 -2.73 13.97
CA LEU A 41 4.12 -3.41 14.56
C LEU A 41 3.29 -4.11 13.49
N LEU A 42 3.14 -3.50 12.31
CA LEU A 42 2.41 -4.11 11.20
C LEU A 42 3.17 -5.30 10.61
N CYS A 43 4.50 -5.20 10.44
CA CYS A 43 5.33 -6.34 10.03
C CYS A 43 5.13 -7.51 10.99
N ASP A 44 5.34 -7.28 12.28
CA ASP A 44 5.24 -8.33 13.30
C ASP A 44 3.85 -8.96 13.34
N TYR A 45 2.79 -8.15 13.24
CA TYR A 45 1.43 -8.66 13.13
C TYR A 45 1.24 -9.54 11.88
N CYS A 46 1.74 -9.14 10.72
CA CYS A 46 1.65 -9.93 9.49
C CYS A 46 2.45 -11.24 9.59
N ASP A 47 3.69 -11.17 10.09
CA ASP A 47 4.57 -12.32 10.31
C ASP A 47 3.90 -13.32 11.29
N ASN A 48 3.32 -12.84 12.40
CA ASN A 48 2.65 -13.68 13.40
C ASN A 48 1.32 -14.28 12.92
N ASN A 49 0.59 -13.61 12.02
CA ASN A 49 -0.69 -14.09 11.48
C ASN A 49 -0.55 -14.84 10.15
N GLY A 50 0.66 -14.97 9.60
CA GLY A 50 0.90 -15.58 8.29
C GLY A 50 0.23 -14.81 7.14
N ILE A 51 0.06 -13.49 7.28
CA ILE A 51 -0.55 -12.65 6.25
C ILE A 51 0.54 -12.28 5.25
N GLU A 52 0.53 -12.96 4.10
CA GLU A 52 1.39 -12.61 2.97
C GLU A 52 0.89 -11.30 2.32
N LEU A 53 1.56 -10.20 2.61
CA LEU A 53 1.31 -8.93 1.93
C LEU A 53 1.70 -9.07 0.45
N PRO A 54 0.84 -8.65 -0.50
CA PRO A 54 1.20 -8.68 -1.91
C PRO A 54 2.45 -7.82 -2.11
N ARG A 55 3.50 -8.41 -2.71
CA ARG A 55 4.64 -7.64 -3.18
C ARG A 55 4.09 -6.61 -4.16
N SER A 56 4.06 -5.35 -3.75
CA SER A 56 3.62 -4.27 -4.62
C SER A 56 4.62 -4.18 -5.76
N GLU A 57 4.22 -4.64 -6.93
CA GLU A 57 4.97 -4.58 -8.19
C GLU A 57 5.05 -3.13 -8.69
N ALA A 58 5.56 -2.21 -7.86
CA ALA A 58 5.83 -0.83 -8.23
C ALA A 58 7.15 -0.72 -9.02
N SER A 59 7.38 -1.65 -9.96
CA SER A 59 8.39 -1.57 -11.03
C SER A 59 8.16 -2.68 -12.07
N HIS A 60 7.05 -2.60 -12.81
CA HIS A 60 6.89 -3.34 -14.06
C HIS A 60 6.56 -2.37 -15.21
N GLU A 61 7.45 -1.40 -15.45
CA GLU A 61 7.61 -0.84 -16.79
C GLU A 61 8.46 -1.82 -17.63
N LEU A 62 7.81 -2.82 -18.23
CA LEU A 62 8.27 -3.43 -19.47
C LEU A 62 7.06 -3.80 -20.32
N GLY A 63 6.95 -3.15 -21.47
CA GLY A 63 5.84 -3.27 -22.39
C GLY A 63 5.58 -4.70 -22.89
N GLN A 64 4.31 -5.07 -22.87
CA GLN A 64 3.66 -6.10 -23.68
C GLN A 64 2.19 -6.09 -23.24
N LYS A 65 1.15 -5.94 -24.06
CA LYS A 65 0.94 -6.49 -25.40
C LYS A 65 -0.07 -5.61 -26.14
N ARG A 66 0.26 -5.34 -27.41
CA ARG A 66 -0.69 -4.89 -28.43
C ARG A 66 -1.81 -5.93 -28.63
N ALA A 67 -2.91 -5.47 -29.25
CA ALA A 67 -4.15 -6.15 -29.65
C ALA A 67 -5.29 -5.92 -28.63
N VAL A 68 -6.45 -5.36 -29.01
CA VAL A 68 -7.33 -5.87 -30.07
C VAL A 68 -8.20 -4.76 -30.68
N THR A 69 -8.25 -4.81 -32.01
CA THR A 69 -9.24 -4.26 -32.96
C THR A 69 -10.71 -4.34 -32.48
N GLY A 70 -11.47 -3.26 -32.68
CA GLY A 70 -12.88 -3.21 -32.29
C GLY A 70 -13.68 -2.13 -32.99
N ARG A 71 -13.67 -2.16 -34.32
CA ARG A 71 -14.45 -1.31 -35.24
C ARG A 71 -15.95 -1.53 -34.99
N LYS A 72 -16.60 -0.71 -34.17
CA LYS A 72 -18.06 -0.79 -33.95
C LYS A 72 -18.79 -0.12 -35.12
N LYS A 73 -19.26 -0.94 -36.04
CA LYS A 73 -20.23 -0.60 -37.08
C LYS A 73 -21.61 -0.54 -36.42
N ASN A 74 -22.29 0.60 -36.47
CA ASN A 74 -23.74 0.62 -36.32
C ASN A 74 -24.35 1.12 -37.63
N VAL A 75 -24.91 0.16 -38.35
CA VAL A 75 -25.67 0.30 -39.59
C VAL A 75 -27.11 0.68 -39.24
N GLY A 76 -27.74 1.48 -40.09
CA GLY A 76 -29.20 1.50 -40.28
C GLY A 76 -29.95 2.58 -39.51
N VAL A 77 -30.48 3.56 -40.22
CA VAL A 77 -31.83 3.46 -40.82
C VAL A 77 -31.94 4.50 -41.94
N SER A 78 -32.13 4.00 -43.16
CA SER A 78 -32.75 4.73 -44.26
C SER A 78 -34.16 4.18 -44.40
N ILE A 79 -35.16 5.05 -44.35
CA ILE A 79 -36.22 5.23 -45.36
C ILE A 79 -36.92 6.56 -45.07
#